data_AF-A0A7V8FRU9-F1
#
_entry.id   AF-A0A7V8FRU9-F1
#
_cell.length_a   1.000
_cell.length_b   1.000
_cell.length_c   1.000
_cell.angle_alpha   90.00
_cell.angle_beta   90.00
_cell.angle_gamma   90.00
#
_symmetry.space_group_name_H-M   'P 1'
#
loop_
_entity.id
_entity.type
_entity.pdbx_description
1 polymer ?
#
loop_
_entity_poly.entity_id
_entity_poly.type
_entity_poly.pdbx_seq_one_letter_code
_entity_poly.pdbx_strand_id
1 'polypeptide(L)'
;MDVAFELPWPWGGEWFELQGIAPLNYIIGSLGSGKTRLARRLAQALPQAVFLGLARLDGAGAAAQAQLAGDAALHARVQRTLDWLVDDGATRSGALLALLAGLERDGTGAVVVDMVEQDLDAATQQALIAHLRQRAQTRDTPPLFLMTRSCAILDLTAVGPGEAIILCPANHSPPTRVAPFSGAAGYEAVATCLASPAVRARIAHDPGPH
;
A
#
# COMPACT_ATOMS: atom_id res chain seq x y z
N MET A 1 -7.93 1.38 -16.96
CA MET A 1 -8.25 2.54 -16.11
C MET A 1 -7.00 3.39 -16.07
N ASP A 2 -7.13 4.68 -16.33
CA ASP A 2 -6.01 5.60 -16.46
C ASP A 2 -6.25 6.83 -15.58
N VAL A 3 -5.19 7.56 -15.23
CA VAL A 3 -5.29 8.80 -14.47
C VAL A 3 -4.19 9.76 -14.87
N ALA A 4 -4.52 11.05 -14.93
CA ALA A 4 -3.54 12.09 -15.20
C ALA A 4 -3.84 13.35 -14.38
N PHE A 5 -2.77 14.04 -13.95
CA PHE A 5 -2.86 15.26 -13.16
C PHE A 5 -1.51 15.98 -13.06
N GLU A 6 -1.56 17.26 -12.70
CA GLU A 6 -0.39 17.99 -12.21
C GLU A 6 0.06 17.43 -10.85
N LEU A 7 1.36 17.12 -10.76
CA LEU A 7 1.98 16.63 -9.54
C LEU A 7 2.04 17.73 -8.48
N PRO A 8 1.77 17.42 -7.20
CA PRO A 8 1.92 18.37 -6.12
C PRO A 8 3.41 18.67 -5.87
N TRP A 9 3.72 19.56 -4.92
CA TRP A 9 5.06 19.61 -4.33
C TRP A 9 5.50 18.18 -3.91
N PRO A 10 6.75 17.73 -4.12
CA PRO A 10 7.93 18.49 -4.53
C PRO A 10 8.14 18.67 -6.06
N TRP A 11 7.23 18.20 -6.90
CA TRP A 11 7.40 18.15 -8.36
C TRP A 11 6.96 19.41 -9.12
N GLY A 12 6.66 20.50 -8.41
CA GLY A 12 6.42 21.81 -9.03
C GLY A 12 5.28 21.89 -10.06
N GLY A 13 4.30 20.99 -10.03
CA GLY A 13 3.19 20.99 -11.00
C GLY A 13 3.45 20.20 -12.29
N GLU A 14 4.56 19.47 -12.40
CA GLU A 14 4.84 18.63 -13.58
C GLU A 14 3.68 17.68 -13.91
N TRP A 15 3.43 17.48 -15.20
CA TRP A 15 2.35 16.59 -15.65
C TRP A 15 2.71 15.13 -15.39
N PHE A 16 1.81 14.41 -14.72
CA PHE A 16 1.92 12.97 -14.50
C PHE A 16 0.74 12.25 -15.13
N GLU A 17 1.04 11.14 -15.78
CA GLU A 17 0.06 10.26 -16.37
C GLU A 17 0.41 8.80 -16.05
N LEU A 18 -0.62 8.05 -15.65
CA LEU A 18 -0.54 6.63 -15.37
C LEU A 18 -1.61 5.89 -16.18
N GLN A 19 -1.19 5.33 -17.30
CA GLN A 19 -2.03 4.51 -18.17
C GLN A 19 -1.98 3.04 -17.77
N GLY A 20 -3.07 2.31 -17.94
CA GLY A 20 -3.16 0.89 -17.63
C GLY A 20 -2.86 0.60 -16.16
N ILE A 21 -3.59 1.24 -15.24
CA ILE A 21 -3.49 0.97 -13.80
C ILE A 21 -3.68 -0.53 -13.56
N ALA A 22 -2.69 -1.14 -12.91
CA ALA A 22 -2.72 -2.56 -12.58
C ALA A 22 -3.71 -2.82 -11.43
N PRO A 23 -4.23 -4.04 -11.26
CA PRO A 23 -4.97 -4.42 -10.06
C PRO A 23 -4.22 -4.12 -8.75
N LEU A 24 -2.89 -4.32 -8.74
CA LEU A 24 -2.04 -4.03 -7.58
C LEU A 24 -0.85 -3.15 -7.97
N ASN A 25 -0.70 -2.00 -7.33
CA ASN A 25 0.34 -1.03 -7.64
C ASN A 25 1.15 -0.73 -6.38
N TYR A 26 2.47 -0.71 -6.47
CA TYR A 26 3.36 -0.39 -5.36
C TYR A 26 3.96 1.00 -5.56
N ILE A 27 3.88 1.85 -4.53
CA ILE A 27 4.49 3.18 -4.54
C ILE A 27 5.76 3.14 -3.67
N ILE A 28 6.92 3.21 -4.33
CA ILE A 28 8.25 3.04 -3.73
C ILE A 28 9.06 4.33 -3.85
N GLY A 29 10.02 4.52 -2.95
CA GLY A 29 10.91 5.70 -2.96
C GLY A 29 11.47 6.01 -1.58
N SER A 30 12.55 6.77 -1.55
CA SER A 30 13.27 7.12 -0.32
C SER A 30 12.46 8.02 0.62
N LEU A 31 12.93 8.20 1.86
CA LEU A 31 12.34 9.17 2.78
C LEU A 31 12.39 10.57 2.15
N GLY A 32 11.29 11.33 2.25
CA GLY A 32 11.20 12.68 1.68
C GLY A 32 10.97 12.75 0.17
N SER A 33 10.85 11.63 -0.56
CA SER A 33 10.65 11.65 -2.02
C SER A 33 9.24 12.05 -2.50
N GLY A 34 8.32 12.38 -1.59
CA GLY A 34 6.97 12.87 -1.93
C GLY A 34 5.88 11.79 -2.04
N LYS A 35 6.18 10.50 -1.86
CA LYS A 35 5.21 9.37 -2.00
C LYS A 35 3.84 9.62 -1.38
N THR A 36 3.76 10.08 -0.14
CA THR A 36 2.48 10.33 0.54
C THR A 36 1.66 11.42 -0.17
N ARG A 37 2.31 12.42 -0.75
CA ARG A 37 1.63 13.45 -1.55
C ARG A 37 1.13 12.91 -2.88
N LEU A 38 1.93 12.07 -3.55
CA LEU A 38 1.47 11.33 -4.75
C LEU A 38 0.26 10.44 -4.41
N ALA A 39 0.35 9.66 -3.35
CA ALA A 39 -0.71 8.75 -2.91
C ALA A 39 -2.03 9.48 -2.61
N ARG A 40 -1.97 10.61 -1.90
CA ARG A 40 -3.15 11.46 -1.68
C ARG A 40 -3.70 12.04 -2.98
N ARG A 41 -2.82 12.52 -3.88
CA ARG A 41 -3.23 13.08 -5.17
C ARG A 41 -3.88 12.04 -6.08
N LEU A 42 -3.40 10.79 -6.06
CA LEU A 42 -4.01 9.65 -6.74
C LEU A 42 -5.43 9.40 -6.22
N ALA A 43 -5.61 9.32 -4.91
CA ALA A 43 -6.94 9.12 -4.30
C ALA A 43 -7.91 10.27 -4.63
N GLN A 44 -7.41 11.49 -4.80
CA GLN A 44 -8.23 12.65 -5.21
C GLN A 44 -8.56 12.64 -6.71
N ALA A 45 -7.68 12.11 -7.55
CA ALA A 45 -7.86 12.08 -9.00
C ALA A 45 -8.74 10.92 -9.47
N LEU A 46 -8.66 9.79 -8.78
CA LEU A 46 -9.37 8.57 -9.15
C LEU A 46 -10.83 8.62 -8.68
N PRO A 47 -11.81 8.22 -9.52
CA PRO A 47 -13.22 8.22 -9.13
C PRO A 47 -13.48 7.36 -7.89
N GLN A 48 -14.16 7.95 -6.90
CA GLN A 48 -14.57 7.28 -5.65
C GLN A 48 -13.40 6.65 -4.87
N ALA A 49 -12.16 7.01 -5.19
CA ALA A 49 -11.00 6.44 -4.53
C ALA A 49 -10.84 6.99 -3.12
N VAL A 50 -10.18 6.22 -2.27
CA VAL A 50 -10.00 6.53 -0.86
C VAL A 50 -8.54 6.39 -0.46
N PHE A 51 -8.10 7.28 0.42
CA PHE A 51 -6.76 7.22 1.01
C PHE A 51 -6.83 6.69 2.44
N LEU A 52 -6.15 5.58 2.71
CA LEU A 52 -5.97 5.00 4.03
C LEU A 52 -4.61 5.44 4.58
N GLY A 53 -4.60 6.58 5.28
CA GLY A 53 -3.42 7.09 5.96
C GLY A 53 -3.09 6.33 7.25
N LEU A 54 -2.00 6.74 7.92
CA LEU A 54 -1.59 6.19 9.22
C LEU A 54 -2.55 6.52 10.37
N ALA A 55 -3.39 7.55 10.24
CA ALA A 55 -4.43 7.89 11.21
C ALA A 55 -5.43 6.74 11.47
N ARG A 56 -5.47 5.72 10.58
CA ARG A 56 -6.22 4.48 10.83
C ARG A 56 -5.77 3.73 12.09
N LEU A 57 -4.53 3.95 12.53
CA LEU A 57 -3.92 3.28 13.68
C LEU A 57 -4.17 4.04 15.00
N ASP A 58 -4.70 5.26 14.94
CA ASP A 58 -4.95 6.10 16.11
C ASP A 58 -5.86 5.37 17.11
N GLY A 59 -5.52 5.50 18.40
CA GLY A 59 -6.25 4.81 19.47
C GLY A 59 -6.29 3.29 19.29
N ALA A 60 -5.22 2.69 18.75
CA ALA A 60 -5.13 1.27 18.42
C ALA A 60 -6.23 0.79 17.44
N GLY A 61 -6.66 1.67 16.53
CA GLY A 61 -7.71 1.36 15.54
C GLY A 61 -9.13 1.56 16.07
N ALA A 62 -9.33 2.40 17.08
CA ALA A 62 -10.64 2.67 17.68
C ALA A 62 -11.71 3.08 16.65
N ALA A 63 -11.34 3.89 15.65
CA ALA A 63 -12.25 4.29 14.57
C ALA A 63 -12.73 3.09 13.74
N ALA A 64 -11.84 2.15 13.44
CA ALA A 64 -12.19 0.93 12.73
C ALA A 64 -13.10 0.04 13.58
N GLN A 65 -12.81 -0.10 14.88
CA GLN A 65 -13.66 -0.86 15.80
C GLN A 65 -15.08 -0.27 15.88
N ALA A 66 -15.20 1.05 16.00
CA ALA A 66 -16.48 1.74 16.02
C ALA A 66 -17.26 1.53 14.70
N GLN A 67 -16.55 1.59 13.55
CA GLN A 67 -17.16 1.33 12.25
C GLN A 67 -17.67 -0.11 12.14
N LEU A 68 -16.88 -1.10 12.56
CA LEU A 68 -17.25 -2.51 12.52
C LEU A 68 -18.43 -2.82 13.45
N ALA A 69 -18.52 -2.16 14.61
CA ALA A 69 -19.66 -2.29 15.51
C ALA A 69 -20.95 -1.70 14.92
N GLY A 70 -20.84 -0.66 14.08
CA GLY A 70 -21.98 0.00 13.43
C GLY A 70 -22.43 -0.62 12.11
N ASP A 71 -21.61 -1.47 11.48
CA ASP A 71 -21.86 -2.06 10.16
C ASP A 71 -21.62 -3.58 10.18
N ALA A 72 -22.70 -4.34 10.35
CA ALA A 72 -22.65 -5.80 10.42
C ALA A 72 -22.18 -6.45 9.10
N ALA A 73 -22.46 -5.84 7.95
CA ALA A 73 -22.08 -6.39 6.65
C ALA A 73 -20.57 -6.23 6.43
N LEU A 74 -20.02 -5.05 6.72
CA LEU A 74 -18.58 -4.81 6.75
C LEU A 74 -17.89 -5.73 7.75
N HIS A 75 -18.42 -5.85 8.96
CA HIS A 75 -17.86 -6.72 9.99
C HIS A 75 -17.78 -8.17 9.51
N ALA A 76 -18.82 -8.69 8.86
CA ALA A 76 -18.81 -10.05 8.32
C ALA A 76 -17.75 -10.25 7.22
N ARG A 77 -17.55 -9.27 6.33
CA ARG A 77 -16.47 -9.33 5.32
C ARG A 77 -15.10 -9.30 5.96
N VAL A 78 -14.87 -8.38 6.90
CA VAL A 78 -13.60 -8.26 7.62
C VAL A 78 -13.27 -9.53 8.40
N GLN A 79 -14.23 -10.12 9.11
CA GLN A 79 -13.98 -11.37 9.84
C GLN A 79 -13.63 -12.51 8.89
N ARG A 80 -14.33 -12.65 7.76
CA ARG A 80 -13.99 -13.68 6.76
C ARG A 80 -12.56 -13.53 6.24
N THR A 81 -12.16 -12.32 5.88
CA THR A 81 -10.78 -12.05 5.43
C THR A 81 -9.77 -12.28 6.55
N LEU A 82 -10.10 -11.87 7.78
CA LEU A 82 -9.24 -12.05 8.94
C LEU A 82 -9.02 -13.51 9.28
N ASP A 83 -10.07 -14.33 9.26
CA ASP A 83 -9.96 -15.76 9.53
C ASP A 83 -9.09 -16.45 8.46
N TRP A 84 -9.25 -16.11 7.18
CA TRP A 84 -8.36 -16.59 6.11
C TRP A 84 -6.90 -16.22 6.37
N LEU A 85 -6.63 -14.97 6.77
CA LEU A 85 -5.27 -14.51 7.05
C LEU A 85 -4.67 -15.22 8.25
N VAL A 86 -5.45 -15.47 9.31
CA VAL A 86 -5.00 -16.19 10.51
C VAL A 86 -4.70 -17.65 10.19
N ASP A 87 -5.53 -18.29 9.36
CA ASP A 87 -5.28 -19.64 8.86
C ASP A 87 -3.98 -19.72 8.04
N ASP A 88 -3.61 -18.64 7.36
CA ASP A 88 -2.33 -18.49 6.64
C ASP A 88 -1.17 -17.95 7.52
N GLY A 89 -1.38 -17.89 8.84
CA GLY A 89 -0.33 -17.58 9.82
C GLY A 89 -0.23 -16.12 10.25
N ALA A 90 -1.17 -15.25 9.89
CA ALA A 90 -1.23 -13.88 10.38
C ALA A 90 -1.58 -13.80 11.87
N THR A 91 -1.04 -12.78 12.54
CA THR A 91 -1.41 -12.44 13.92
C THR A 91 -2.55 -11.42 13.92
N ARG A 92 -3.66 -11.73 14.62
CA ARG A 92 -4.74 -10.75 14.83
C ARG A 92 -4.21 -9.55 15.63
N SER A 93 -4.39 -8.34 15.11
CA SER A 93 -4.00 -7.10 15.77
C SER A 93 -4.97 -5.96 15.44
N GLY A 94 -4.94 -4.89 16.25
CA GLY A 94 -5.72 -3.68 15.97
C GLY A 94 -5.31 -3.03 14.64
N ALA A 95 -4.02 -3.06 14.31
CA ALA A 95 -3.49 -2.56 13.03
C ALA A 95 -4.03 -3.35 11.83
N LEU A 96 -4.07 -4.69 11.93
CA LEU A 96 -4.64 -5.53 10.90
C LEU A 96 -6.14 -5.28 10.73
N LEU A 97 -6.89 -5.22 11.83
CA LEU A 97 -8.33 -4.92 11.81
C LEU A 97 -8.61 -3.56 11.17
N ALA A 98 -7.83 -2.53 11.50
CA ALA A 98 -7.97 -1.20 10.92
C ALA A 98 -7.69 -1.17 9.42
N LEU A 99 -6.69 -1.92 8.97
CA LEU A 99 -6.40 -2.07 7.55
C LEU A 99 -7.55 -2.79 6.83
N LEU A 100 -8.03 -3.92 7.35
CA LEU A 100 -9.09 -4.70 6.74
C LEU A 100 -10.42 -3.94 6.67
N ALA A 101 -10.80 -3.20 7.72
CA ALA A 101 -11.98 -2.32 7.69
C ALA A 101 -11.89 -1.28 6.56
N GLY A 102 -10.68 -0.80 6.26
CA GLY A 102 -10.42 0.10 5.14
C GLY A 102 -10.42 -0.58 3.76
N LEU A 103 -10.03 -1.85 3.67
CA LEU A 103 -9.95 -2.62 2.42
C LEU A 103 -11.27 -3.29 2.01
N GLU A 104 -12.11 -3.62 2.99
CA GLU A 104 -13.39 -4.34 2.83
C GLU A 104 -14.61 -3.41 2.82
N ARG A 105 -14.39 -2.09 2.88
CA ARG A 105 -15.45 -1.10 2.69
C ARG A 105 -16.16 -1.32 1.36
N ASP A 106 -17.47 -1.12 1.35
CA ASP A 106 -18.23 -1.15 0.11
C ASP A 106 -17.81 0.01 -0.78
N GLY A 107 -17.56 -0.28 -2.06
CA GLY A 107 -17.17 0.73 -3.04
C GLY A 107 -16.53 0.14 -4.28
N THR A 108 -16.63 0.89 -5.38
CA THR A 108 -16.01 0.53 -6.67
C THR A 108 -14.72 1.32 -6.93
N GLY A 109 -14.33 2.21 -6.02
CA GLY A 109 -13.17 3.08 -6.16
C GLY A 109 -11.87 2.43 -5.69
N ALA A 110 -10.74 2.91 -6.23
CA ALA A 110 -9.42 2.44 -5.85
C ALA A 110 -9.12 2.73 -4.36
N VAL A 111 -8.30 1.88 -3.73
CA VAL A 111 -7.85 2.09 -2.35
C VAL A 111 -6.35 2.37 -2.35
N VAL A 112 -5.96 3.53 -1.83
CA VAL A 112 -4.56 3.94 -1.69
C VAL A 112 -4.16 3.85 -0.23
N VAL A 113 -3.20 2.99 0.09
CA VAL A 113 -2.79 2.69 1.47
C VAL A 113 -1.40 3.26 1.74
N ASP A 114 -1.30 4.10 2.77
CA ASP A 114 -0.03 4.59 3.29
C ASP A 114 0.58 3.56 4.23
N MET A 115 1.81 3.13 3.93
CA MET A 115 2.59 2.16 4.71
C MET A 115 1.74 0.95 5.12
N VAL A 116 1.39 0.11 4.14
CA VAL A 116 0.46 -1.01 4.33
C VAL A 116 0.90 -1.97 5.44
N GLU A 117 2.20 -2.14 5.61
CA GLU A 117 2.83 -3.00 6.60
C GLU A 117 2.97 -2.42 8.01
N GLN A 118 2.56 -1.16 8.25
CA GLN A 118 2.77 -0.51 9.54
C GLN A 118 2.10 -1.31 10.67
N ASP A 119 2.86 -1.58 11.73
CA ASP A 119 2.47 -2.36 12.92
C ASP A 119 1.99 -3.78 12.62
N LEU A 120 2.40 -4.35 11.47
CA LEU A 120 2.18 -5.75 11.13
C LEU A 120 3.49 -6.53 11.28
N ASP A 121 3.44 -7.70 11.92
CA ASP A 121 4.58 -8.61 11.97
C ASP A 121 4.87 -9.25 10.60
N ALA A 122 5.99 -9.96 10.50
CA ALA A 122 6.45 -10.53 9.24
C ALA A 122 5.45 -11.54 8.65
N ALA A 123 4.91 -12.43 9.48
CA ALA A 123 3.96 -13.46 9.04
C ALA A 123 2.66 -12.83 8.53
N THR A 124 2.17 -11.80 9.23
CA THR A 124 0.99 -11.03 8.83
C THR A 124 1.20 -10.29 7.51
N GLN A 125 2.39 -9.73 7.27
CA GLN A 125 2.71 -9.09 5.99
C GLN A 125 2.70 -10.10 4.83
N GLN A 126 3.25 -11.30 5.04
CA GLN A 126 3.28 -12.37 4.02
C GLN A 126 1.88 -12.88 3.69
N ALA A 127 1.08 -13.21 4.71
CA ALA A 127 -0.31 -13.64 4.53
C ALA A 127 -1.14 -12.55 3.83
N LEU A 128 -0.95 -11.28 4.24
CA LEU A 128 -1.65 -10.15 3.62
C LEU A 128 -1.34 -10.03 2.14
N ILE A 129 -0.07 -10.07 1.73
CA ILE A 129 0.24 -9.91 0.30
C ILE A 129 -0.25 -11.10 -0.54
N ALA A 130 -0.20 -12.32 0.00
CA ALA A 130 -0.78 -13.49 -0.64
C ALA A 130 -2.29 -13.30 -0.87
N HIS A 131 -3.02 -12.84 0.16
CA HIS A 131 -4.44 -12.51 0.06
C HIS A 131 -4.71 -11.43 -1.00
N LEU A 132 -3.96 -10.31 -0.97
CA LEU A 132 -4.17 -9.19 -1.88
C LEU A 132 -3.90 -9.58 -3.34
N ARG A 133 -2.89 -10.43 -3.59
CA ARG A 133 -2.62 -10.98 -4.92
C ARG A 133 -3.72 -11.92 -5.40
N GLN A 134 -4.30 -12.74 -4.51
CA GLN A 134 -5.45 -13.56 -4.85
C GLN A 134 -6.68 -12.70 -5.16
N ARG A 135 -6.95 -11.69 -4.33
CA ARG A 135 -8.03 -10.73 -4.54
C ARG A 135 -7.88 -9.99 -5.88
N ALA A 136 -6.67 -9.57 -6.23
CA ALA A 136 -6.36 -8.88 -7.48
C ALA A 136 -6.62 -9.72 -8.75
N GLN A 137 -6.75 -11.04 -8.64
CA GLN A 137 -7.10 -11.92 -9.77
C GLN A 137 -8.60 -11.97 -10.03
N THR A 138 -9.42 -11.56 -9.07
CA THR A 138 -10.87 -11.51 -9.26
C THR A 138 -11.24 -10.35 -10.17
N ARG A 139 -12.10 -10.62 -11.16
CA ARG A 139 -12.63 -9.57 -12.03
C ARG A 139 -13.42 -8.58 -11.19
N ASP A 140 -13.35 -7.31 -11.58
CA ASP A 140 -14.10 -6.19 -10.99
C ASP A 140 -13.67 -5.75 -9.57
N THR A 141 -12.54 -6.26 -9.05
CA THR A 141 -11.95 -5.68 -7.85
C THR A 141 -11.31 -4.31 -8.16
N PRO A 142 -11.60 -3.26 -7.39
CA PRO A 142 -10.97 -1.96 -7.58
C PRO A 142 -9.44 -2.01 -7.37
N PRO A 143 -8.66 -1.23 -8.13
CA PRO A 143 -7.22 -1.20 -7.98
C PRO A 143 -6.75 -0.82 -6.58
N LEU A 144 -5.64 -1.44 -6.15
CA LEU A 144 -4.95 -1.09 -4.92
C LEU A 144 -3.64 -0.36 -5.24
N PHE A 145 -3.35 0.67 -4.44
CA PHE A 145 -2.05 1.35 -4.44
C PHE A 145 -1.45 1.23 -3.04
N LEU A 146 -0.37 0.46 -2.91
CA LEU A 146 0.29 0.19 -1.64
C LEU A 146 1.60 0.96 -1.56
N MET A 147 1.68 1.89 -0.63
CA MET A 147 2.98 2.38 -0.19
C MET A 147 3.60 1.34 0.73
N THR A 148 4.80 0.88 0.39
CA THR A 148 5.55 -0.07 1.22
C THR A 148 7.04 0.19 1.15
N ARG A 149 7.74 -0.24 2.19
CA ARG A 149 9.20 -0.41 2.19
C ARG A 149 9.61 -1.83 2.60
N SER A 150 8.67 -2.76 2.64
CA SER A 150 8.90 -4.11 3.14
C SER A 150 9.12 -5.06 1.97
N CYS A 151 10.23 -5.81 2.00
CA CYS A 151 10.43 -6.89 1.03
C CYS A 151 9.50 -8.09 1.29
N ALA A 152 8.83 -8.16 2.45
CA ALA A 152 7.79 -9.16 2.69
C ALA A 152 6.47 -8.82 1.99
N ILE A 153 6.25 -7.55 1.64
CA ILE A 153 5.11 -7.10 0.84
C ILE A 153 5.48 -7.01 -0.64
N LEU A 154 6.65 -6.45 -0.98
CA LEU A 154 7.13 -6.38 -2.35
C LEU A 154 8.38 -7.22 -2.53
N ASP A 155 8.19 -8.44 -3.01
CA ASP A 155 9.27 -9.27 -3.58
C ASP A 155 9.36 -9.00 -5.08
N LEU A 156 10.46 -8.37 -5.50
CA LEU A 156 10.70 -7.99 -6.89
C LEU A 156 10.78 -9.19 -7.84
N THR A 157 11.12 -10.38 -7.33
CA THR A 157 11.18 -11.60 -8.15
C THR A 157 9.81 -12.24 -8.38
N ALA A 158 8.80 -11.84 -7.59
CA ALA A 158 7.46 -12.40 -7.61
C ALA A 158 6.41 -11.47 -8.27
N VAL A 159 6.83 -10.32 -8.81
CA VAL A 159 5.92 -9.34 -9.43
C VAL A 159 5.35 -9.91 -10.72
N GLY A 160 4.03 -10.14 -10.73
CA GLY A 160 3.30 -10.67 -11.87
C GLY A 160 2.75 -9.62 -12.84
N PRO A 161 2.06 -10.04 -13.91
CA PRO A 161 1.48 -9.15 -14.92
C PRO A 161 0.32 -8.28 -14.41
N GLY A 162 -0.27 -8.63 -13.25
CA GLY A 162 -1.30 -7.82 -12.57
C GLY A 162 -0.73 -6.82 -11.56
N GLU A 163 0.59 -6.66 -11.55
CA GLU A 163 1.31 -5.82 -10.59
C GLU A 163 2.14 -4.74 -11.30
N ALA A 164 2.20 -3.54 -10.71
CA ALA A 164 3.03 -2.45 -11.21
C ALA A 164 3.83 -1.78 -10.08
N ILE A 165 5.05 -1.35 -10.36
CA ILE A 165 5.88 -0.58 -9.43
C ILE A 165 5.98 0.86 -9.93
N ILE A 166 5.70 1.82 -9.05
CA ILE A 166 5.83 3.25 -9.27
C ILE A 166 6.91 3.77 -8.33
N LEU A 167 8.00 4.27 -8.88
CA LEU A 167 9.09 4.87 -8.13
C LEU A 167 8.90 6.39 -8.05
N CYS A 168 9.00 6.93 -6.83
CA CYS A 168 9.22 8.35 -6.54
C CYS A 168 10.72 8.56 -6.26
N PRO A 169 11.51 9.06 -7.23
CA PRO A 169 12.95 9.20 -7.09
C PRO A 169 13.37 10.23 -6.04
N ALA A 170 14.56 10.06 -5.47
CA ALA A 170 15.10 10.95 -4.43
C ALA A 170 15.39 12.37 -4.93
N ASN A 171 15.70 12.52 -6.23
CA ASN A 171 15.97 13.80 -6.87
C ASN A 171 14.71 14.59 -7.24
N HIS A 172 13.53 14.14 -6.80
CA HIS A 172 12.23 14.75 -7.09
C HIS A 172 11.91 14.91 -8.58
N SER A 173 12.50 14.08 -9.45
CA SER A 173 11.95 13.89 -10.80
C SER A 173 10.56 13.24 -10.73
N PRO A 174 9.72 13.39 -11.78
CA PRO A 174 8.38 12.81 -11.81
C PRO A 174 8.37 11.31 -11.48
N PRO A 175 7.31 10.80 -10.82
CA PRO A 175 7.18 9.37 -10.57
C PRO A 175 7.13 8.56 -11.86
N THR A 176 7.81 7.41 -11.89
CA THR A 176 7.95 6.58 -13.10
C THR A 176 7.61 5.11 -12.81
N ARG A 177 7.13 4.40 -13.83
CA ARG A 177 6.97 2.95 -13.76
C ARG A 177 8.33 2.26 -13.82
N VAL A 178 8.51 1.24 -12.99
CA VAL A 178 9.74 0.45 -12.92
C VAL A 178 9.43 -1.00 -13.27
N ALA A 179 10.23 -1.57 -14.18
CA ALA A 179 10.13 -2.99 -14.49
C ALA A 179 10.84 -3.82 -13.39
N PRO A 180 10.30 -4.98 -13.00
CA PRO A 180 10.78 -5.74 -11.83
C PRO A 180 11.96 -6.66 -12.16
N PHE A 181 12.96 -6.17 -12.89
CA PHE A 181 14.17 -6.94 -13.18
C PHE A 181 15.45 -6.08 -13.11
N SER A 182 16.55 -6.69 -12.69
CA SER A 182 17.84 -6.00 -12.55
C SER A 182 18.30 -5.40 -13.88
N GLY A 183 18.84 -4.19 -13.81
CA GLY A 183 19.24 -3.39 -14.97
C GLY A 183 18.12 -2.54 -15.59
N ALA A 184 16.85 -2.74 -15.21
CA ALA A 184 15.78 -1.83 -15.62
C ALA A 184 15.96 -0.44 -14.99
N ALA A 185 15.53 0.61 -15.70
CA ALA A 185 15.56 1.97 -15.19
C ALA A 185 14.78 2.07 -13.87
N GLY A 186 15.43 2.59 -12.82
CA GLY A 186 14.85 2.74 -11.49
C GLY A 186 14.84 1.47 -10.62
N TYR A 187 15.19 0.29 -11.14
CA TYR A 187 15.14 -0.96 -10.39
C TYR A 187 16.01 -0.94 -9.13
N GLU A 188 17.27 -0.51 -9.25
CA GLU A 188 18.19 -0.48 -8.10
C GLU A 188 17.72 0.52 -7.02
N ALA A 189 17.09 1.63 -7.44
CA ALA A 189 16.51 2.59 -6.51
C ALA A 189 15.30 2.00 -5.76
N VAL A 190 14.49 1.16 -6.42
CA VAL A 190 13.41 0.40 -5.77
C VAL A 190 14.00 -0.61 -4.80
N ALA A 191 14.96 -1.43 -5.23
CA ALA A 191 15.57 -2.48 -4.41
C ALA A 191 16.18 -1.94 -3.12
N THR A 192 16.90 -0.81 -3.20
CA THR A 192 17.51 -0.13 -2.03
C THR A 192 16.50 0.49 -1.07
N CYS A 193 15.26 0.73 -1.50
CA CYS A 193 14.18 1.22 -0.63
C CYS A 193 13.51 0.10 0.17
N LEU A 194 13.73 -1.16 -0.18
CA LEU A 194 13.10 -2.32 0.46
C LEU A 194 14.02 -2.91 1.53
N ALA A 195 13.44 -3.24 2.67
CA ALA A 195 14.14 -3.90 3.77
C ALA A 195 13.29 -5.00 4.38
N SER A 196 13.95 -5.97 5.03
CA SER A 196 13.25 -7.03 5.75
C SER A 196 12.43 -6.48 6.92
N PRO A 197 11.34 -7.14 7.33
CA PRO A 197 10.57 -6.75 8.50
C PRO A 197 11.44 -6.57 9.76
N ALA A 198 12.43 -7.45 9.97
CA ALA A 198 13.33 -7.37 11.12
C ALA A 198 14.23 -6.13 11.11
N VAL A 199 14.80 -5.76 9.96
CA VAL A 199 15.60 -4.53 9.81
C VAL A 199 14.74 -3.30 10.11
N ARG A 200 13.50 -3.32 9.62
CA ARG A 200 12.56 -2.21 9.80
C ARG A 200 12.07 -2.03 11.22
N ALA A 201 11.81 -3.12 11.94
CA ALA A 201 11.41 -3.06 13.33
C ALA A 201 12.48 -2.32 14.15
N ARG A 202 13.77 -2.54 13.87
CA ARG A 202 14.88 -1.84 14.53
C ARG A 202 14.87 -0.33 14.24
N ILE A 203 14.71 0.06 12.98
CA ILE A 203 14.68 1.47 12.57
C ILE A 203 13.48 2.22 13.20
N ALA A 204 12.35 1.54 13.42
CA ALA A 204 11.18 2.15 14.05
C ALA A 204 11.33 2.33 15.58
N HIS A 205 12.12 1.47 16.24
CA HIS A 205 12.31 1.49 17.70
C HIS A 205 13.54 2.29 18.16
N ASP A 206 14.44 2.64 17.24
CA ASP A 206 15.65 3.41 17.54
C ASP A 206 15.67 4.72 16.72
N PRO A 207 14.98 5.78 17.17
CA PRO A 207 15.27 7.11 16.68
C PRO A 207 16.61 7.47 17.30
N GLY A 208 17.71 7.28 16.55
CA GLY A 208 19.05 7.55 17.06
C GLY A 208 19.15 8.91 17.78
N PRO A 209 20.09 9.06 18.73
CA PRO A 209 20.13 10.23 19.60
C PRO A 209 20.28 11.50 18.74
N HIS A 210 19.34 12.43 18.91
CA HIS A 210 19.46 13.81 18.45
C HIS A 210 20.57 14.54 19.21
#